data_AF-A0A3R7NBS1-F1
#
_entry.id   AF-A0A3R7NBS1-F1
#
_cell.length_a   1.000
_cell.length_b   1.000
_cell.length_c   1.000
_cell.angle_alpha   90.00
_cell.angle_beta   90.00
_cell.angle_gamma   90.00
#
_symmetry.space_group_name_H-M   'P 1'
#
loop_
_entity.id
_entity.type
_entity.pdbx_description
1 polymer ?
#
loop_
_entity_poly.entity_id
_entity_poly.type
_entity_poly.pdbx_seq_one_letter_code
_entity_poly.pdbx_strand_id
1 'polypeptide(L)'
;MQCGNSTDRLKQLSKSKCDIECFTGYLDNFSHLPEATQKLRIAIANDKQAEDICSEIGDVVQDFDIKYLGVHVVKDVSPMALQPLPIIDGPKKETGAVWISGVSNAKVDWAVQVAKALQPATGKFYSLRFPRSELTVDGCKELINKLHQHSIAIRANGRLYVTMANIWAPDVVQLRHLAKSKLNCEFDCIDDAVIWSD
;
A
#
# COMPACT_ATOMS: atom_id res chain seq x y z
N MET A 1 -13.35 16.54 -1.30
CA MET A 1 -12.88 16.35 -2.70
C MET A 1 -13.66 15.17 -3.26
N GLN A 2 -14.61 15.41 -4.17
CA GLN A 2 -15.35 14.33 -4.84
C GLN A 2 -14.40 13.65 -5.83
N CYS A 3 -13.97 12.43 -5.53
CA CYS A 3 -13.26 11.59 -6.50
C CYS A 3 -14.27 11.14 -7.55
N GLY A 4 -14.29 11.80 -8.71
CA GLY A 4 -14.93 11.24 -9.90
C GLY A 4 -14.28 9.91 -10.23
N ASN A 5 -15.09 8.93 -10.64
CA ASN A 5 -14.65 7.56 -10.90
C ASN A 5 -13.53 7.56 -11.96
N SER A 6 -12.30 7.18 -11.60
CA SER A 6 -11.14 7.30 -12.51
C SER A 6 -11.29 6.40 -13.74
N THR A 7 -12.13 5.37 -13.69
CA THR A 7 -12.51 4.53 -14.83
C THR A 7 -13.15 5.32 -15.97
N ASP A 8 -13.99 6.32 -15.68
CA ASP A 8 -14.61 7.14 -16.73
C ASP A 8 -13.59 8.10 -17.37
N ARG A 9 -12.60 8.54 -16.59
CA ARG A 9 -11.46 9.31 -17.09
C ARG A 9 -10.54 8.45 -17.96
N LEU A 10 -10.32 7.18 -17.61
CA LEU A 10 -9.59 6.21 -18.43
C LEU A 10 -10.29 5.93 -19.76
N LYS A 11 -11.62 5.77 -19.77
CA LYS A 11 -12.41 5.62 -21.01
C LYS A 11 -12.28 6.81 -21.97
N GLN A 12 -12.02 8.01 -21.44
CA GLN A 12 -11.78 9.20 -22.25
C GLN A 12 -10.34 9.24 -22.77
N LEU A 13 -9.37 8.86 -21.94
CA LEU A 13 -7.94 8.89 -22.27
C LEU A 13 -7.51 7.76 -23.22
N SER A 14 -8.15 6.59 -23.15
CA SER A 14 -7.91 5.50 -24.09
C SER A 14 -8.26 5.89 -25.54
N LYS A 15 -9.14 6.89 -25.72
CA LYS A 15 -9.51 7.44 -27.03
C LYS A 15 -8.51 8.48 -27.55
N SER A 16 -7.62 9.02 -26.70
CA SER A 16 -6.75 10.16 -27.06
C SER A 16 -5.33 9.77 -27.47
N LYS A 17 -5.01 8.48 -27.68
CA LYS A 17 -3.65 8.00 -28.01
C LYS A 17 -2.55 8.53 -27.08
N CYS A 18 -2.87 8.71 -25.80
CA CYS A 18 -1.92 9.23 -24.82
C CYS A 18 -1.24 8.05 -24.13
N ASP A 19 0.09 8.00 -24.18
CA ASP A 19 0.88 7.00 -23.47
C ASP A 19 0.91 7.34 -21.99
N ILE A 20 0.02 6.72 -21.21
CA ILE A 20 -0.04 6.89 -19.77
C ILE A 20 0.82 5.80 -19.15
N GLU A 21 2.06 6.14 -18.80
CA GLU A 21 2.98 5.20 -18.16
C GLU A 21 2.70 5.00 -16.67
N CYS A 22 1.98 5.94 -16.04
CA CYS A 22 1.66 5.91 -14.61
C CYS A 22 0.18 6.18 -14.38
N PHE A 23 -0.52 5.16 -13.87
CA PHE A 23 -1.91 5.29 -13.43
C PHE A 23 -1.99 5.43 -11.91
N THR A 24 -2.85 6.33 -11.43
CA THR A 24 -3.18 6.48 -10.00
C THR A 24 -4.67 6.75 -9.84
N GLY A 25 -5.39 5.93 -9.08
CA GLY A 25 -6.79 6.18 -8.76
C GLY A 25 -7.61 4.94 -8.36
N TYR A 26 -8.93 5.10 -8.40
CA TYR A 26 -9.89 4.01 -8.21
C TYR A 26 -10.17 3.33 -9.56
N LEU A 27 -10.30 2.00 -9.54
CA LEU A 27 -10.70 1.22 -10.71
C LEU A 27 -11.83 0.29 -10.31
N ASP A 28 -12.87 0.25 -11.15
CA ASP A 28 -13.88 -0.82 -11.06
C ASP A 28 -13.39 -2.11 -11.73
N ASN A 29 -12.49 -2.01 -12.72
CA ASN A 29 -11.79 -3.12 -13.39
C ASN A 29 -10.61 -2.59 -14.22
N PHE A 30 -9.84 -3.50 -14.83
CA PHE A 30 -8.64 -3.16 -15.61
C PHE A 30 -8.86 -3.01 -17.13
N SER A 31 -10.08 -3.20 -17.64
CA SER A 31 -10.37 -3.26 -19.09
C SER A 31 -10.05 -1.99 -19.89
N HIS A 32 -9.81 -0.87 -19.21
CA HIS A 32 -9.48 0.42 -19.82
C HIS A 32 -8.10 0.92 -19.43
N LEU A 33 -7.26 0.05 -18.87
CA LEU A 33 -5.88 0.38 -18.57
C LEU A 33 -5.11 0.59 -19.89
N PRO A 34 -4.41 1.72 -20.06
CA PRO A 34 -3.61 1.96 -21.27
C PRO A 34 -2.46 0.95 -21.38
N GLU A 35 -2.19 0.44 -22.59
CA GLU A 35 -1.13 -0.56 -22.85
C GLU A 35 0.26 -0.09 -22.41
N ALA A 36 0.53 1.22 -22.48
CA ALA A 36 1.80 1.80 -22.05
C ALA A 36 1.99 1.88 -20.52
N THR A 37 1.00 1.45 -19.72
CA THR A 37 1.07 1.56 -18.25
C THR A 37 2.15 0.66 -17.68
N GLN A 38 3.14 1.23 -17.00
CA GLN A 38 4.20 0.51 -16.30
C GLN A 38 4.16 0.70 -14.78
N LYS A 39 3.45 1.73 -14.30
CA LYS A 39 3.27 2.02 -12.87
C LYS A 39 1.79 2.08 -12.57
N LEU A 40 1.34 1.19 -11.69
CA LEU A 40 -0.04 1.07 -11.30
C LEU A 40 -0.18 1.41 -9.81
N ARG A 41 -0.96 2.44 -9.47
CA ARG A 41 -1.35 2.78 -8.09
C ARG A 41 -2.86 2.74 -7.97
N ILE A 42 -3.39 1.77 -7.24
CA ILE A 42 -4.83 1.53 -7.14
C ILE A 42 -5.33 1.70 -5.72
N ALA A 43 -6.53 2.28 -5.58
CA ALA A 43 -7.22 2.39 -4.31
C ALA A 43 -8.40 1.40 -4.24
N ILE A 44 -8.47 0.66 -3.13
CA ILE A 44 -9.51 -0.31 -2.79
C ILE A 44 -10.40 0.32 -1.72
N ALA A 45 -11.65 0.62 -2.07
CA ALA A 45 -12.58 1.34 -1.18
C ALA A 45 -13.51 0.44 -0.36
N ASN A 46 -13.74 -0.79 -0.82
CA ASN A 46 -14.69 -1.74 -0.23
C ASN A 46 -14.36 -3.19 -0.62
N ASP A 47 -15.02 -4.15 0.01
CA ASP A 47 -14.77 -5.59 -0.16
C ASP A 47 -15.03 -6.07 -1.60
N LYS A 48 -16.08 -5.57 -2.26
CA LYS A 48 -16.36 -5.93 -3.65
C LYS A 48 -15.23 -5.50 -4.58
N GLN A 49 -14.76 -4.27 -4.43
CA GLN A 49 -13.61 -3.79 -5.20
C GLN A 49 -12.34 -4.58 -4.88
N ALA A 50 -12.16 -5.00 -3.63
CA ALA A 50 -11.04 -5.85 -3.25
C ALA A 50 -11.08 -7.19 -4.00
N GLU A 51 -12.24 -7.86 -4.01
CA GLU A 51 -12.46 -9.13 -4.72
C GLU A 51 -12.20 -8.99 -6.21
N ASP A 52 -12.81 -7.99 -6.85
CA ASP A 52 -12.69 -7.75 -8.30
C ASP A 52 -11.22 -7.46 -8.67
N ILE A 53 -10.57 -6.52 -7.98
CA ILE A 53 -9.17 -6.12 -8.22
C ILE A 53 -8.21 -7.28 -7.95
N CYS A 54 -8.30 -7.92 -6.79
CA CYS A 54 -7.35 -8.96 -6.39
C CYS A 54 -7.41 -10.19 -7.28
N SER A 55 -8.56 -10.46 -7.92
CA SER A 55 -8.71 -11.60 -8.82
C SER A 55 -7.99 -11.42 -10.16
N GLU A 56 -7.86 -10.18 -10.64
CA GLU A 56 -7.29 -9.86 -11.97
C GLU A 56 -5.85 -9.30 -11.89
N ILE A 57 -5.43 -8.76 -10.74
CA ILE A 57 -4.18 -7.98 -10.64
C ILE A 57 -2.92 -8.76 -11.01
N GLY A 58 -2.92 -10.09 -10.81
CA GLY A 58 -1.81 -10.96 -11.18
C GLY A 58 -1.58 -10.99 -12.70
N ASP A 59 -2.66 -11.18 -13.45
CA ASP A 59 -2.65 -11.23 -14.91
C ASP A 59 -2.27 -9.85 -15.47
N VAL A 60 -2.83 -8.78 -14.92
CA VAL A 60 -2.51 -7.40 -15.32
C VAL A 60 -1.03 -7.07 -15.12
N VAL A 61 -0.42 -7.51 -14.01
CA VAL A 61 1.01 -7.28 -13.78
C VAL A 61 1.88 -7.95 -14.84
N GLN A 62 1.47 -9.11 -15.34
CA GLN A 62 2.20 -9.85 -16.38
C GLN A 62 1.94 -9.26 -17.77
N ASP A 63 0.68 -9.07 -18.14
CA ASP A 63 0.26 -8.65 -19.49
C ASP A 63 0.74 -7.24 -19.85
N PHE A 64 0.79 -6.33 -18.86
CA PHE A 64 1.22 -4.94 -19.04
C PHE A 64 2.69 -4.71 -18.64
N ASP A 65 3.43 -5.76 -18.27
CA ASP A 65 4.82 -5.68 -17.79
C ASP A 65 5.02 -4.62 -16.69
N ILE A 66 4.11 -4.62 -15.70
CA ILE A 66 4.07 -3.60 -14.64
C ILE A 66 5.36 -3.63 -13.83
N LYS A 67 6.05 -2.49 -13.77
CA LYS A 67 7.32 -2.30 -13.04
C LYS A 67 7.12 -1.79 -11.62
N TYR A 68 5.94 -1.25 -11.31
CA TYR A 68 5.61 -0.78 -9.98
C TYR A 68 4.13 -0.97 -9.68
N LEU A 69 3.83 -1.61 -8.55
CA LEU A 69 2.48 -1.79 -8.05
C LEU A 69 2.34 -1.13 -6.68
N GLY A 70 1.44 -0.17 -6.59
CA GLY A 70 1.01 0.48 -5.37
C GLY A 70 -0.44 0.13 -5.04
N VAL A 71 -0.71 -0.29 -3.81
CA VAL A 71 -2.08 -0.62 -3.38
C VAL A 71 -2.44 0.20 -2.15
N HIS A 72 -3.53 0.95 -2.25
CA HIS A 72 -4.07 1.75 -1.17
C HIS A 72 -5.37 1.11 -0.67
N VAL A 73 -5.40 0.70 0.59
CA VAL A 73 -6.60 0.20 1.27
C VAL A 73 -7.13 1.28 2.21
N VAL A 74 -8.40 1.64 2.05
CA VAL A 74 -9.09 2.56 2.97
C VAL A 74 -9.68 1.78 4.16
N LYS A 75 -10.08 2.52 5.20
CA LYS A 75 -10.66 1.96 6.40
C LYS A 75 -11.84 1.04 6.10
N ASP A 76 -11.98 0.00 6.93
CA ASP A 76 -13.11 -0.92 7.00
C ASP A 76 -13.25 -1.93 5.86
N VAL A 77 -12.29 -2.00 4.92
CA VAL A 77 -12.16 -3.15 4.01
C VAL A 77 -11.82 -4.40 4.84
N SER A 78 -12.55 -5.49 4.62
CA SER A 78 -12.32 -6.76 5.27
C SER A 78 -11.00 -7.38 4.82
N PRO A 79 -10.11 -7.79 5.73
CA PRO A 79 -8.90 -8.53 5.37
C PRO A 79 -9.18 -9.83 4.61
N MET A 80 -10.38 -10.40 4.75
CA MET A 80 -10.78 -11.64 4.07
C MET A 80 -11.11 -11.43 2.59
N ALA A 81 -11.42 -10.20 2.17
CA ALA A 81 -11.67 -9.85 0.77
C ALA A 81 -10.36 -9.60 -0.01
N LEU A 82 -9.22 -9.51 0.68
CA LEU A 82 -7.92 -9.23 0.10
C LEU A 82 -7.18 -10.54 -0.19
N GLN A 83 -6.40 -10.55 -1.26
CA GLN A 83 -5.50 -11.65 -1.61
C GLN A 83 -4.05 -11.18 -1.66
N PRO A 84 -3.08 -12.11 -1.52
CA PRO A 84 -1.67 -11.80 -1.68
C PRO A 84 -1.39 -11.08 -2.99
N LEU A 85 -0.64 -9.98 -2.92
CA LEU A 85 -0.28 -9.24 -4.12
C LEU A 85 0.73 -10.02 -4.98
N PRO A 86 0.68 -9.85 -6.31
CA PRO A 86 1.65 -10.47 -7.20
C PRO A 86 3.05 -9.91 -6.95
N ILE A 87 4.04 -10.74 -7.24
CA ILE A 87 5.45 -10.34 -7.25
C ILE A 87 5.73 -9.74 -8.62
N ILE A 88 6.31 -8.55 -8.64
CA ILE A 88 6.80 -7.95 -9.88
C ILE A 88 8.14 -8.60 -10.21
N ASP A 89 8.19 -9.26 -11.38
CA ASP A 89 9.39 -9.90 -11.87
C ASP A 89 10.43 -8.84 -12.23
N GLY A 90 11.45 -8.77 -11.37
CA GLY A 90 12.59 -7.90 -11.51
C GLY A 90 13.75 -8.46 -10.68
N PRO A 91 14.95 -7.90 -10.80
CA PRO A 91 16.15 -8.40 -10.12
C PRO A 91 16.04 -8.46 -8.59
N LYS A 92 14.98 -7.87 -8.04
CA LYS A 92 14.72 -7.75 -6.61
C LYS A 92 13.43 -8.46 -6.15
N LYS A 93 12.61 -9.01 -7.07
CA LYS A 93 11.32 -9.72 -6.83
C LYS A 93 10.47 -9.06 -5.74
N GLU A 94 9.83 -7.95 -6.09
CA GLU A 94 9.22 -7.04 -5.11
C GLU A 94 7.73 -6.83 -5.35
N THR A 95 7.03 -6.46 -4.29
CA THR A 95 5.76 -5.73 -4.40
C THR A 95 6.05 -4.30 -3.97
N GLY A 96 5.46 -3.33 -4.67
CA GLY A 96 5.71 -1.92 -4.40
C GLY A 96 5.12 -1.46 -3.06
N ALA A 97 4.62 -0.23 -3.00
CA ALA A 97 4.16 0.33 -1.73
C ALA A 97 2.71 -0.07 -1.42
N VAL A 98 2.42 -0.36 -0.15
CA VAL A 98 1.06 -0.52 0.34
C VAL A 98 0.73 0.61 1.30
N TRP A 99 -0.37 1.31 1.05
CA TRP A 99 -0.93 2.33 1.93
C TRP A 99 -2.16 1.76 2.65
N ILE A 100 -2.20 1.88 3.97
CA ILE A 100 -3.34 1.48 4.80
C ILE A 100 -3.81 2.73 5.55
N SER A 101 -4.89 3.34 5.10
CA SER A 101 -5.35 4.64 5.63
C SER A 101 -6.23 4.52 6.86
N GLY A 102 -6.20 5.56 7.70
CA GLY A 102 -7.17 5.72 8.80
C GLY A 102 -6.92 4.77 9.96
N VAL A 103 -5.66 4.39 10.19
CA VAL A 103 -5.28 3.52 11.31
C VAL A 103 -5.18 4.35 12.59
N SER A 104 -5.99 4.01 13.57
CA SER A 104 -5.86 4.44 14.96
C SER A 104 -5.32 3.29 15.83
N ASN A 105 -4.99 3.56 17.10
CA ASN A 105 -4.54 2.52 18.04
C ASN A 105 -5.52 1.31 18.06
N ALA A 106 -6.83 1.56 18.07
CA ALA A 106 -7.86 0.52 18.09
C ALA A 106 -7.95 -0.32 16.81
N LYS A 107 -7.33 0.14 15.70
CA LYS A 107 -7.36 -0.51 14.39
C LYS A 107 -6.01 -1.11 14.01
N VAL A 108 -5.05 -1.18 14.93
CA VAL A 108 -3.74 -1.80 14.67
C VAL A 108 -3.90 -3.26 14.23
N ASP A 109 -4.76 -4.04 14.90
CA ASP A 109 -5.00 -5.44 14.54
C ASP A 109 -5.56 -5.59 13.12
N TRP A 110 -6.53 -4.75 12.78
CA TRP A 110 -7.08 -4.70 11.42
C TRP A 110 -5.99 -4.38 10.40
N ALA A 111 -5.16 -3.36 10.66
CA ALA A 111 -4.09 -2.95 9.75
C ALA A 111 -3.04 -4.05 9.53
N VAL A 112 -2.70 -4.80 10.58
CA VAL A 112 -1.80 -5.96 10.52
C VAL A 112 -2.43 -7.09 9.71
N GLN A 113 -3.73 -7.35 9.87
CA GLN A 113 -4.43 -8.36 9.07
C GLN A 113 -4.50 -7.98 7.59
N VAL A 114 -4.76 -6.71 7.27
CA VAL A 114 -4.70 -6.18 5.90
C VAL A 114 -3.30 -6.37 5.31
N ALA A 115 -2.26 -5.95 6.02
CA ALA A 115 -0.88 -6.11 5.57
C ALA A 115 -0.51 -7.59 5.38
N LYS A 116 -0.97 -8.48 6.25
CA LYS A 116 -0.77 -9.93 6.12
C LYS A 116 -1.49 -10.50 4.89
N ALA A 117 -2.75 -10.12 4.66
CA ALA A 117 -3.53 -10.60 3.53
C ALA A 117 -2.91 -10.19 2.19
N LEU A 118 -2.36 -8.97 2.11
CA LEU A 118 -1.70 -8.44 0.91
C LEU A 118 -0.25 -8.91 0.73
N GLN A 119 0.36 -9.51 1.75
CA GLN A 119 1.77 -9.90 1.67
C GLN A 119 1.97 -10.99 0.60
N PRO A 120 2.89 -10.80 -0.36
CA PRO A 120 3.16 -11.80 -1.38
C PRO A 120 3.72 -13.07 -0.75
N ALA A 121 3.34 -14.23 -1.30
CA ALA A 121 3.69 -15.55 -0.75
C ALA A 121 5.20 -15.75 -0.51
N THR A 122 6.05 -15.20 -1.39
CA THR A 122 7.52 -15.30 -1.29
C THR A 122 8.22 -13.93 -1.35
N GLY A 123 7.46 -12.85 -1.15
CA GLY A 123 7.93 -11.47 -1.32
C GLY A 123 8.01 -10.67 -0.02
N LYS A 124 8.60 -9.48 -0.13
CA LYS A 124 8.63 -8.45 0.92
C LYS A 124 8.02 -7.17 0.38
N PHE A 125 7.38 -6.40 1.25
CA PHE A 125 6.98 -5.05 0.88
C PHE A 125 8.20 -4.16 0.69
N TYR A 126 8.19 -3.34 -0.36
CA TYR A 126 9.13 -2.23 -0.45
C TYR A 126 8.86 -1.20 0.65
N SER A 127 7.59 -0.82 0.84
CA SER A 127 7.21 0.03 1.96
C SER A 127 5.78 -0.24 2.41
N LEU A 128 5.55 -0.17 3.72
CA LEU A 128 4.22 -0.07 4.32
C LEU A 128 4.00 1.36 4.81
N ARG A 129 2.85 1.92 4.47
CA ARG A 129 2.55 3.34 4.67
C ARG A 129 1.21 3.46 5.39
N PHE A 130 1.17 4.28 6.43
CA PHE A 130 -0.02 4.52 7.26
C PHE A 130 -0.42 6.00 7.19
N PRO A 131 -0.92 6.47 6.05
CA PRO A 131 -1.43 7.82 5.92
C PRO A 131 -2.75 8.00 6.68
N ARG A 132 -3.07 9.25 7.03
CA ARG A 132 -4.23 9.66 7.83
C ARG A 132 -4.33 8.86 9.12
N SER A 133 -3.18 8.50 9.67
CA SER A 133 -3.06 7.71 10.87
C SER A 133 -3.27 8.60 12.09
N GLU A 134 -4.03 8.09 13.06
CA GLU A 134 -4.19 8.67 14.39
C GLU A 134 -3.35 7.93 15.43
N LEU A 135 -2.43 7.04 14.98
CA LEU A 135 -1.54 6.31 15.87
C LEU A 135 -0.72 7.24 16.76
N THR A 136 -0.75 6.92 18.04
CA THR A 136 0.17 7.45 19.04
C THR A 136 1.49 6.67 19.03
N VAL A 137 2.48 7.10 19.82
CA VAL A 137 3.72 6.37 20.03
C VAL A 137 3.49 4.91 20.44
N ASP A 138 2.56 4.66 21.38
CA ASP A 138 2.26 3.31 21.84
C ASP A 138 1.55 2.48 20.76
N GLY A 139 0.66 3.11 19.99
CA GLY A 139 0.06 2.48 18.81
C GLY A 139 1.11 2.09 17.76
N CYS A 140 2.13 2.91 17.54
CA CYS A 140 3.24 2.57 16.65
C CYS A 140 4.09 1.42 17.19
N LYS A 141 4.39 1.40 18.49
CA LYS A 141 5.11 0.28 19.12
C LYS A 141 4.32 -1.02 18.97
N GLU A 142 3.02 -0.98 19.22
CA GLU A 142 2.13 -2.11 19.04
C GLU A 142 2.11 -2.59 17.59
N LEU A 143 1.95 -1.68 16.64
CA LEU A 143 2.00 -1.96 15.21
C LEU A 143 3.30 -2.66 14.81
N ILE A 144 4.47 -2.10 15.19
CA ILE A 144 5.78 -2.69 14.86
C ILE A 144 5.91 -4.10 15.44
N ASN A 145 5.50 -4.29 16.71
CA ASN A 145 5.58 -5.59 17.36
C ASN A 145 4.65 -6.62 16.72
N LYS A 146 3.42 -6.24 16.37
CA LYS A 146 2.46 -7.15 15.71
C LYS A 146 2.86 -7.47 14.27
N LEU A 147 3.39 -6.50 13.52
CA LEU A 147 3.98 -6.77 12.20
C LEU A 147 5.08 -7.85 12.30
N HIS A 148 5.95 -7.75 13.32
CA HIS A 148 6.98 -8.75 13.57
C HIS A 148 6.41 -10.12 13.99
N GLN A 149 5.46 -10.14 14.93
CA GLN A 149 4.80 -11.37 15.41
C GLN A 149 4.10 -12.13 14.27
N HIS A 150 3.48 -11.40 13.34
CA HIS A 150 2.79 -11.97 12.19
C HIS A 150 3.71 -12.26 11.00
N SER A 151 5.04 -12.12 11.16
CA SER A 151 6.05 -12.35 10.13
C SER A 151 5.85 -11.50 8.87
N ILE A 152 5.35 -10.28 9.05
CA ILE A 152 5.17 -9.34 7.94
C ILE A 152 6.51 -8.72 7.57
N ALA A 153 6.97 -9.03 6.36
CA ALA A 153 8.31 -8.71 5.92
C ALA A 153 8.37 -7.44 5.08
N ILE A 154 9.18 -6.49 5.53
CA ILE A 154 9.57 -5.28 4.78
C ILE A 154 11.03 -5.45 4.36
N ARG A 155 11.44 -4.89 3.23
CA ARG A 155 12.84 -4.94 2.80
C ARG A 155 13.75 -4.19 3.78
N ALA A 156 15.03 -4.58 3.79
CA ALA A 156 16.02 -3.97 4.68
C ALA A 156 16.28 -2.48 4.37
N ASN A 157 16.15 -2.11 3.10
CA ASN A 157 16.15 -0.74 2.59
C ASN A 157 14.73 -0.21 2.32
N GLY A 158 13.72 -0.95 2.78
CA GLY A 158 12.33 -0.55 2.74
C GLY A 158 11.98 0.28 3.97
N ARG A 159 10.78 0.86 3.95
CA ARG A 159 10.37 1.84 4.96
C ARG A 159 8.98 1.58 5.53
N LEU A 160 8.86 1.87 6.82
CA LEU A 160 7.59 2.00 7.53
C LEU A 160 7.29 3.49 7.71
N TYR A 161 6.27 4.00 7.03
CA TYR A 161 5.87 5.40 7.13
C TYR A 161 4.59 5.56 7.94
N VAL A 162 4.57 6.50 8.88
CA VAL A 162 3.38 6.84 9.69
C VAL A 162 3.17 8.35 9.68
N THR A 163 1.92 8.81 9.63
CA THR A 163 1.60 10.24 9.77
C THR A 163 2.07 10.78 11.13
N MET A 164 2.73 11.95 11.14
CA MET A 164 3.28 12.57 12.36
C MET A 164 2.23 13.16 13.33
N ALA A 165 0.95 13.20 12.97
CA ALA A 165 -0.10 13.98 13.64
C ALA A 165 -0.13 13.89 15.19
N ASN A 166 0.18 12.70 15.75
CA ASN A 166 0.12 12.43 17.20
C ASN A 166 1.48 11.98 17.79
N ILE A 167 2.60 12.23 17.10
CA ILE A 167 3.93 11.70 17.48
C ILE A 167 4.95 12.83 17.52
N TRP A 168 5.61 12.99 18.67
CA TRP A 168 6.62 14.03 18.87
C TRP A 168 8.00 13.56 18.37
N ALA A 169 8.80 14.48 17.82
CA ALA A 169 10.08 14.16 17.19
C ALA A 169 11.06 13.31 18.06
N PRO A 170 11.18 13.54 19.39
CA PRO A 170 12.04 12.70 20.24
C PRO A 170 11.62 11.22 20.29
N ASP A 171 10.32 10.94 20.21
CA ASP A 171 9.80 9.56 20.27
C ASP A 171 10.06 8.78 18.98
N VAL A 172 10.19 9.49 17.84
CA VAL A 172 10.52 8.90 16.54
C VAL A 172 11.85 8.15 16.59
N VAL A 173 12.82 8.63 17.38
CA VAL A 173 14.11 7.96 17.55
C VAL A 173 13.93 6.57 18.17
N GLN A 174 13.07 6.45 19.19
CA GLN A 174 12.80 5.16 19.83
C GLN A 174 12.10 4.20 18.86
N LEU A 175 11.12 4.71 18.10
CA LEU A 175 10.40 3.93 17.09
C LEU A 175 11.31 3.44 15.96
N ARG A 176 12.28 4.27 15.52
CA ARG A 176 13.33 3.87 14.57
C ARG A 176 14.16 2.71 15.06
N HIS A 177 14.63 2.78 16.31
CA HIS A 177 15.40 1.67 16.89
C HIS A 177 14.56 0.39 16.97
N LEU A 178 13.29 0.51 17.38
CA LEU A 178 12.40 -0.64 17.47
C LEU A 178 12.13 -1.28 16.10
N ALA A 179 11.78 -0.47 15.08
CA ALA A 179 11.56 -0.96 13.72
C ALA A 179 12.82 -1.60 13.13
N LYS A 180 13.99 -0.99 13.35
CA LYS A 180 15.26 -1.57 12.90
C LYS A 180 15.57 -2.90 13.58
N SER A 181 15.30 -3.01 14.88
CA SER A 181 15.52 -4.25 15.64
C SER A 181 14.53 -5.37 15.28
N LYS A 182 13.25 -5.05 15.12
CA LYS A 182 12.17 -6.05 14.93
C LYS A 182 11.90 -6.40 13.46
N LEU A 183 11.97 -5.42 12.58
CA LEU A 183 11.57 -5.55 11.18
C LEU A 183 12.76 -5.39 10.22
N ASN A 184 13.92 -4.96 10.72
CA ASN A 184 15.11 -4.62 9.93
C ASN A 184 14.86 -3.54 8.84
N CYS A 185 13.86 -2.69 9.01
CA CYS A 185 13.52 -1.61 8.07
C CYS A 185 13.77 -0.21 8.68
N GLU A 186 13.70 0.83 7.86
CA GLU A 186 13.65 2.21 8.35
C GLU A 186 12.22 2.57 8.82
N PHE A 187 12.13 3.59 9.68
CA PHE A 187 10.87 4.10 10.21
C PHE A 187 10.87 5.63 10.15
N ASP A 188 9.83 6.20 9.56
CA ASP A 188 9.68 7.64 9.44
C ASP A 188 8.28 8.09 9.83
N CYS A 189 8.24 9.08 10.73
CA CYS A 189 7.06 9.89 10.99
C CYS A 189 7.14 11.16 10.15
N ILE A 190 6.24 11.31 9.20
CA ILE A 190 6.24 12.42 8.24
C ILE A 190 4.83 12.99 8.04
N ASP A 191 4.73 14.15 7.41
CA ASP A 191 3.46 14.75 7.06
C ASP A 191 2.67 13.86 6.09
N ASP A 192 1.34 13.85 6.25
CA ASP A 192 0.47 13.00 5.44
C ASP A 192 0.64 13.23 3.94
N ALA A 193 0.74 14.51 3.54
CA ALA A 193 0.94 14.90 2.16
C ALA A 193 2.21 14.27 1.54
N VAL A 194 3.26 14.10 2.35
CA VAL A 194 4.55 13.55 1.90
C VAL A 194 4.46 12.03 1.73
N ILE A 195 3.63 11.34 2.52
CA ILE A 195 3.40 9.88 2.39
C ILE A 195 2.82 9.53 1.00
N TRP A 196 2.06 10.45 0.40
CA TRP A 196 1.43 10.27 -0.91
C TRP A 196 2.32 10.63 -2.11
N SER A 197 3.33 11.48 -1.92
CA SER A 197 4.13 12.05 -3.02
C SER A 197 5.32 11.20 -3.48
N ASP A 198 5.62 10.12 -2.75
CA ASP A 198 6.75 9.21 -2.96
C ASP A 198 6.28 7.91 -3.65
#